data_AF-A0A2V3JPL6-F1
#
_entry.id   AF-A0A2V3JPL6-F1
#
_cell.length_a   1.000
_cell.length_b   1.000
_cell.length_c   1.000
_cell.angle_alpha   90.00
_cell.angle_beta   90.00
_cell.angle_gamma   90.00
#
_symmetry.space_group_name_H-M   'P 1'
#
loop_
_entity.id
_entity.type
_entity.pdbx_description
1 polymer ?
#
loop_
_entity_poly.entity_id
_entity_poly.type
_entity_poly.pdbx_seq_one_letter_code
_entity_poly.pdbx_strand_id
1 'polypeptide(L)'
;MSLLPIINGVYVGEDKAKRVVNMDIKVRNRRGSRNIKPLGFSILVAVILVLCAPSALAAYPDSNGNTKYEWITNVNFSEINETTGKETDGYGNYTNISARVSRGVSYNLSVTIHPDAFACYITAWIDWNQDEDFNDTDEKFVVANGSYTGGPHTVSITVPNGSTTTTRMRVSLKEGSEPPSYGPIGYGEVEDYSVQVSDPEPPIPELPTVALFSIGLLLLVGYVLRKK
;
A
#
# COMPACT_ATOMS: atom_id res chain seq x y z
N MET A 1 -9.52 53.27 9.72
CA MET A 1 -10.23 52.04 10.19
C MET A 1 -11.19 51.58 9.11
N SER A 2 -10.78 50.67 8.23
CA SER A 2 -11.69 50.06 7.26
C SER A 2 -12.39 48.87 7.89
N LEU A 3 -13.71 48.97 8.05
CA LEU A 3 -14.55 47.84 8.47
C LEU A 3 -14.63 46.83 7.33
N LEU A 4 -14.06 45.65 7.52
CA LEU A 4 -14.25 44.51 6.63
C LEU A 4 -15.71 44.03 6.72
N PRO A 5 -16.38 43.71 5.59
CA PRO A 5 -17.75 43.21 5.61
C PRO A 5 -17.82 41.79 6.20
N ILE A 6 -18.73 41.59 7.15
CA ILE A 6 -19.05 40.28 7.75
C ILE A 6 -20.06 39.56 6.83
N ILE A 7 -19.71 38.38 6.34
CA ILE A 7 -20.58 37.54 5.50
C ILE A 7 -21.39 36.61 6.42
N ASN A 8 -22.70 36.85 6.54
CA ASN A 8 -23.60 36.09 7.43
C ASN A 8 -24.22 34.84 6.79
N GLY A 9 -23.41 34.06 6.06
CA GLY A 9 -23.79 32.74 5.56
C GLY A 9 -24.00 32.66 4.04
N VAL A 10 -23.69 31.48 3.50
CA VAL A 10 -23.89 31.05 2.11
C VAL A 10 -25.01 30.00 2.12
N TYR A 11 -26.06 30.22 1.34
CA TYR A 11 -27.17 29.26 1.23
C TYR A 11 -27.13 28.61 -0.15
N VAL A 12 -27.21 27.27 -0.18
CA VAL A 12 -27.34 26.47 -1.40
C VAL A 12 -28.78 26.01 -1.48
N GLY A 13 -29.50 26.41 -2.53
CA GLY A 13 -30.82 25.87 -2.87
C GLY A 13 -30.68 24.94 -4.07
N GLU A 14 -31.13 23.69 -3.93
CA GLU A 14 -31.23 22.76 -5.06
C GLU A 14 -32.49 23.04 -5.88
N ASP A 15 -32.33 23.40 -7.15
CA ASP A 15 -33.42 23.37 -8.14
C ASP A 15 -33.43 22.00 -8.83
N LYS A 16 -34.45 21.20 -8.55
CA LYS A 16 -34.56 19.81 -9.03
C LYS A 16 -34.79 19.66 -10.54
N ALA A 17 -34.86 20.76 -11.30
CA ALA A 17 -35.17 20.71 -12.74
C ALA A 17 -34.00 21.01 -13.70
N LYS A 18 -32.81 21.40 -13.23
CA LYS A 18 -31.65 21.69 -14.10
C LYS A 18 -30.37 21.18 -13.47
N ARG A 19 -29.62 20.33 -14.17
CA ARG A 19 -28.24 19.90 -13.81
C ARG A 19 -27.21 21.04 -13.99
N VAL A 20 -27.56 22.26 -13.58
CA VAL A 20 -26.66 23.41 -13.51
C VAL A 20 -26.94 24.08 -12.17
N VAL A 21 -25.97 24.00 -11.27
CA VAL A 21 -26.04 24.69 -9.98
C VAL A 21 -25.82 26.18 -10.25
N ASN A 22 -26.90 26.95 -10.31
CA ASN A 22 -26.81 28.41 -10.36
C ASN A 22 -26.71 28.93 -8.92
N MET A 23 -25.52 29.39 -8.53
CA MET A 23 -25.33 30.11 -7.27
C MET A 23 -25.75 31.57 -7.43
N ASP A 24 -26.92 31.92 -6.91
CA ASP A 24 -27.35 33.32 -6.77
C ASP A 24 -26.82 33.90 -5.46
N ILE A 25 -25.77 34.72 -5.54
CA ILE A 25 -25.23 35.43 -4.38
C ILE A 25 -26.05 36.70 -4.12
N LYS A 26 -26.65 36.78 -2.93
CA LYS A 26 -27.47 37.91 -2.50
C LYS A 26 -26.79 38.69 -1.38
N VAL A 27 -26.21 39.84 -1.70
CA VAL A 27 -25.61 40.72 -0.70
C VAL A 27 -26.69 41.62 -0.08
N ARG A 28 -26.72 41.72 1.26
CA ARG A 28 -27.58 42.64 2.01
C ARG A 28 -26.73 43.66 2.76
N ASN A 29 -27.09 44.94 2.64
CA ASN A 29 -26.58 46.01 3.51
C ASN A 29 -27.74 46.82 4.12
N ARG A 30 -27.44 47.82 4.94
CA ARG A 30 -28.46 48.68 5.61
C ARG A 30 -29.37 49.46 4.64
N ARG A 31 -29.09 49.46 3.32
CA ARG A 31 -29.86 50.17 2.28
C ARG A 31 -30.60 49.21 1.32
N GLY A 32 -30.68 47.92 1.64
CA GLY A 32 -31.43 46.92 0.87
C GLY A 32 -30.56 45.83 0.22
N SER A 33 -31.22 44.93 -0.50
CA SER A 33 -30.61 43.75 -1.13
C SER A 33 -30.56 43.93 -2.65
N ARG A 34 -29.39 43.68 -3.26
CA ARG A 34 -29.25 43.67 -4.72
C ARG A 34 -28.77 42.31 -5.19
N ASN A 35 -29.29 41.86 -6.33
CA ASN A 35 -28.79 40.68 -7.03
C ASN A 35 -27.57 41.10 -7.86
N ILE A 36 -26.45 40.42 -7.68
CA ILE A 36 -25.22 40.66 -8.45
C ILE A 36 -25.16 39.57 -9.51
N LYS A 37 -25.25 39.94 -10.79
CA LYS A 37 -25.05 38.98 -11.89
C LYS A 37 -23.55 38.71 -12.02
N PRO A 38 -23.09 37.46 -11.92
CA PRO A 38 -21.66 37.16 -11.88
C PRO A 38 -21.09 37.20 -13.30
N LEU A 39 -20.56 38.35 -13.72
CA LEU A 39 -19.68 38.42 -14.88
C LEU A 39 -18.24 38.31 -14.37
N GLY A 40 -17.70 37.09 -14.33
CA GLY A 40 -16.27 36.83 -14.04
C GLY A 40 -15.93 36.08 -12.74
N PHE A 41 -16.90 35.75 -11.89
CA PHE A 41 -16.62 35.04 -10.63
C PHE A 41 -16.53 33.51 -10.78
N SER A 42 -17.02 32.96 -11.89
CA SER A 42 -17.05 31.51 -12.14
C SER A 42 -15.68 30.87 -12.38
N ILE A 43 -14.69 31.64 -12.84
CA ILE A 43 -13.34 31.10 -13.10
C ILE A 43 -12.51 31.08 -11.81
N LEU A 44 -12.62 32.10 -10.96
CA LEU A 44 -11.84 32.17 -9.72
C LEU A 44 -12.30 31.14 -8.67
N VAL A 45 -13.60 30.86 -8.59
CA VAL A 45 -14.15 29.82 -7.69
C VAL A 45 -13.80 28.41 -8.19
N ALA A 46 -13.78 28.17 -9.50
CA ALA A 46 -13.28 26.91 -10.07
C ALA A 46 -11.78 26.71 -9.81
N VAL A 47 -10.97 27.77 -9.93
CA VAL A 47 -9.53 27.71 -9.62
C VAL A 47 -9.28 27.48 -8.12
N ILE A 48 -10.09 28.06 -7.22
CA ILE A 48 -9.97 27.85 -5.77
C ILE A 48 -10.51 26.47 -5.33
N LEU A 49 -11.54 25.92 -5.98
CA LEU A 49 -11.98 24.53 -5.78
C LEU A 49 -11.00 23.50 -6.36
N VAL A 50 -10.21 23.86 -7.38
CA VAL A 50 -9.14 23.02 -7.94
C VAL A 50 -7.85 23.10 -7.11
N LEU A 51 -7.58 24.22 -6.43
CA LEU A 51 -6.45 24.38 -5.50
C LEU A 51 -6.77 23.95 -4.05
N CYS A 52 -8.05 23.67 -3.77
CA CYS A 52 -8.57 23.20 -2.48
C CYS A 52 -9.54 22.03 -2.71
N ALA A 53 -9.21 21.13 -3.65
CA ALA A 53 -9.51 19.74 -3.36
C ALA A 53 -8.58 19.40 -2.19
N PRO A 54 -9.08 18.92 -1.03
CA PRO A 54 -8.20 18.13 -0.18
C PRO A 54 -7.55 17.14 -1.12
N SER A 55 -6.21 17.05 -1.13
CA SER A 55 -5.49 15.94 -1.76
C SER A 55 -6.36 14.72 -1.55
N ALA A 56 -6.96 14.21 -2.65
CA ALA A 56 -7.90 13.11 -2.58
C ALA A 56 -7.22 12.11 -1.67
N LEU A 57 -7.87 11.75 -0.54
CA LEU A 57 -7.35 10.85 0.48
C LEU A 57 -6.47 9.84 -0.25
N ALA A 58 -5.16 9.96 -0.08
CA ALA A 58 -4.25 9.29 -0.97
C ALA A 58 -4.64 7.80 -0.94
N ALA A 59 -4.69 7.22 -2.13
CA ALA A 59 -4.95 5.81 -2.31
C ALA A 59 -3.96 5.38 -3.36
N TYR A 60 -3.29 4.26 -3.11
CA TYR A 60 -2.40 3.64 -4.07
C TYR A 60 -3.04 3.61 -5.46
N PRO A 61 -2.30 3.98 -6.51
CA PRO A 61 -2.86 4.08 -7.84
C PRO A 61 -3.44 2.73 -8.29
N ASP A 62 -4.63 2.75 -8.89
CA ASP A 62 -5.32 1.55 -9.35
C ASP A 62 -4.48 0.79 -10.38
N SER A 63 -4.55 -0.54 -10.35
CA SER A 63 -3.90 -1.40 -11.34
C SER A 63 -4.75 -2.65 -11.55
N ASN A 64 -4.82 -3.14 -12.78
CA ASN A 64 -5.59 -4.33 -13.10
C ASN A 64 -5.09 -5.01 -14.37
N GLY A 65 -5.29 -6.32 -14.45
CA GLY A 65 -4.91 -7.16 -15.58
C GLY A 65 -6.08 -7.84 -16.28
N ASN A 66 -5.75 -8.94 -16.93
CA ASN A 66 -6.67 -9.87 -17.57
C ASN A 66 -6.06 -11.26 -17.46
N THR A 67 -6.62 -12.07 -16.59
CA THR A 67 -6.08 -13.38 -16.21
C THR A 67 -6.42 -14.48 -17.23
N LYS A 68 -6.83 -14.13 -18.46
CA LYS A 68 -7.28 -15.10 -19.45
C LYS A 68 -6.28 -16.24 -19.67
N TYR A 69 -4.99 -15.94 -19.69
CA TYR A 69 -3.91 -16.87 -20.01
C TYR A 69 -3.00 -17.14 -18.80
N GLU A 70 -2.47 -16.08 -18.18
CA GLU A 70 -1.61 -16.22 -17.00
C GLU A 70 -2.13 -15.46 -15.79
N TRP A 71 -1.81 -15.99 -14.61
CA TRP A 71 -2.18 -15.45 -13.31
C TRP A 71 -1.19 -15.91 -12.23
N ILE A 72 -1.15 -15.19 -11.11
CA ILE A 72 -0.37 -15.51 -9.92
C ILE A 72 -1.09 -16.65 -9.19
N THR A 73 -0.31 -17.62 -8.70
CA THR A 73 -0.87 -18.79 -7.99
C THR A 73 -0.38 -18.86 -6.56
N ASN A 74 0.76 -18.24 -6.25
CA ASN A 74 1.23 -18.10 -4.90
C ASN A 74 2.17 -16.91 -4.75
N VAL A 75 2.01 -16.17 -3.66
CA VAL A 75 2.97 -15.18 -3.16
C VAL A 75 3.44 -15.62 -1.78
N ASN A 76 4.76 -15.76 -1.63
CA ASN A 76 5.40 -16.05 -0.35
C ASN A 76 6.42 -14.96 0.00
N PHE A 77 6.22 -14.29 1.14
CA PHE A 77 7.11 -13.24 1.64
C PHE A 77 6.99 -13.13 3.16
N SER A 78 8.05 -13.50 3.88
CA SER A 78 8.02 -13.64 5.34
C SER A 78 6.85 -14.55 5.79
N GLU A 79 5.87 -14.02 6.53
CA GLU A 79 4.68 -14.75 6.99
C GLU A 79 3.59 -14.87 5.93
N ILE A 80 3.65 -14.12 4.83
CA ILE A 80 2.72 -14.29 3.70
C ILE A 80 3.07 -15.63 3.03
N ASN A 81 2.06 -16.48 2.86
CA ASN A 81 2.11 -17.67 2.02
C ASN A 81 0.71 -17.91 1.45
N GLU A 82 0.30 -17.02 0.54
CA GLU A 82 -1.06 -16.99 0.04
C GLU A 82 -1.13 -17.72 -1.29
N THR A 83 -2.01 -18.73 -1.39
CA THR A 83 -2.31 -19.43 -2.64
C THR A 83 -3.60 -18.88 -3.21
N THR A 84 -3.53 -18.24 -4.36
CA THR A 84 -4.64 -17.50 -4.96
C THR A 84 -5.19 -18.21 -6.18
N GLY A 85 -6.45 -17.89 -6.49
CA GLY A 85 -7.09 -18.32 -7.71
C GLY A 85 -6.96 -17.28 -8.82
N LYS A 86 -7.52 -17.60 -9.98
CA LYS A 86 -7.63 -16.67 -11.09
C LYS A 86 -8.62 -15.54 -10.78
N GLU A 87 -8.15 -14.30 -10.56
CA GLU A 87 -9.02 -13.16 -10.32
C GLU A 87 -9.74 -12.73 -11.60
N THR A 88 -11.06 -12.54 -11.52
CA THR A 88 -11.90 -12.28 -12.71
C THR A 88 -11.55 -10.95 -13.38
N ASP A 89 -11.18 -9.94 -12.59
CA ASP A 89 -10.82 -8.60 -13.06
C ASP A 89 -9.29 -8.39 -13.13
N GLY A 90 -8.51 -9.46 -12.92
CA GLY A 90 -7.04 -9.44 -12.91
C GLY A 90 -6.43 -8.56 -11.83
N TYR A 91 -7.16 -8.34 -10.74
CA TYR A 91 -6.69 -7.65 -9.54
C TYR A 91 -7.20 -8.37 -8.29
N GLY A 92 -6.28 -8.77 -7.42
CA GLY A 92 -6.54 -9.36 -6.11
C GLY A 92 -6.18 -8.41 -4.97
N ASN A 93 -7.14 -8.05 -4.13
CA ASN A 93 -6.87 -7.25 -2.93
C ASN A 93 -6.72 -8.15 -1.71
N TYR A 94 -5.47 -8.40 -1.32
CA TYR A 94 -5.08 -9.24 -0.18
C TYR A 94 -4.47 -8.41 0.95
N THR A 95 -4.78 -7.12 1.03
CA THR A 95 -4.24 -6.19 2.06
C THR A 95 -4.64 -6.56 3.49
N ASN A 96 -5.61 -7.46 3.70
CA ASN A 96 -5.91 -8.06 4.99
C ASN A 96 -4.88 -9.11 5.46
N ILE A 97 -3.99 -9.54 4.56
CA ILE A 97 -2.88 -10.45 4.82
C ILE A 97 -1.60 -9.62 4.86
N SER A 98 -0.76 -9.88 5.88
CA SER A 98 0.42 -9.04 6.12
C SER A 98 1.68 -9.84 6.41
N ALA A 99 2.78 -9.43 5.81
CA ALA A 99 4.13 -9.80 6.25
C ALA A 99 4.54 -8.93 7.44
N ARG A 100 5.41 -9.45 8.30
CA ARG A 100 6.16 -8.67 9.30
C ARG A 100 7.64 -8.74 8.96
N VAL A 101 8.26 -7.59 8.82
CA VAL A 101 9.65 -7.48 8.40
C VAL A 101 10.41 -6.51 9.29
N SER A 102 11.68 -6.82 9.52
CA SER A 102 12.56 -6.00 10.32
C SER A 102 13.44 -5.09 9.47
N ARG A 103 13.59 -3.83 9.89
CA ARG A 103 14.49 -2.85 9.25
C ARG A 103 15.92 -3.41 9.12
N GLY A 104 16.51 -3.23 7.94
CA GLY A 104 17.87 -3.67 7.64
C GLY A 104 18.03 -5.18 7.42
N VAL A 105 16.96 -5.96 7.50
CA VAL A 105 16.96 -7.41 7.26
C VAL A 105 16.53 -7.70 5.82
N SER A 106 17.12 -8.73 5.22
CA SER A 106 16.75 -9.21 3.88
C SER A 106 15.80 -10.41 3.99
N TYR A 107 14.74 -10.40 3.18
CA TYR A 107 13.74 -11.45 3.06
C TYR A 107 13.65 -11.89 1.60
N ASN A 108 13.37 -13.17 1.37
CA ASN A 108 13.11 -13.65 0.02
C ASN A 108 11.62 -13.51 -0.29
N LEU A 109 11.31 -12.81 -1.37
CA LEU A 109 10.00 -12.86 -2.03
C LEU A 109 10.05 -13.97 -3.07
N SER A 110 9.08 -14.89 -3.01
CA SER A 110 8.90 -15.97 -3.96
C SER A 110 7.51 -15.89 -4.58
N VAL A 111 7.43 -15.96 -5.91
CA VAL A 111 6.18 -15.89 -6.67
C VAL A 111 6.06 -17.10 -7.58
N THR A 112 4.92 -17.79 -7.49
CA THR A 112 4.56 -18.89 -8.39
C THR A 112 3.41 -18.46 -9.28
N ILE A 113 3.44 -18.82 -10.56
CA ILE A 113 2.46 -18.41 -11.56
C ILE A 113 1.92 -19.61 -12.32
N HIS A 114 0.76 -19.43 -12.94
CA HIS A 114 0.29 -20.27 -14.04
C HIS A 114 0.70 -19.60 -15.35
N PRO A 115 1.79 -20.04 -16.03
CA PRO A 115 2.18 -19.47 -17.32
C PRO A 115 1.36 -20.10 -18.46
N ASP A 116 1.30 -19.42 -19.59
CA ASP A 116 0.77 -19.96 -20.85
C ASP A 116 1.87 -19.99 -21.93
N ALA A 117 1.58 -19.53 -23.16
CA ALA A 117 2.46 -19.69 -24.31
C ALA A 117 3.60 -18.65 -24.40
N PHE A 118 3.46 -17.52 -23.71
CA PHE A 118 4.36 -16.36 -23.85
C PHE A 118 5.19 -16.12 -22.60
N ALA A 119 6.26 -15.33 -22.78
CA ALA A 119 7.17 -15.00 -21.69
C ALA A 119 6.46 -14.14 -20.64
N CYS A 120 6.50 -14.57 -19.39
CA CYS A 120 5.95 -13.91 -18.23
C CYS A 120 7.02 -13.04 -17.55
N TYR A 121 6.63 -11.83 -17.15
CA TYR A 121 7.45 -10.90 -16.40
C TYR A 121 6.77 -10.64 -15.07
N ILE A 122 7.55 -10.69 -13.99
CA ILE A 122 7.06 -10.51 -12.63
C ILE A 122 7.85 -9.38 -11.99
N THR A 123 7.15 -8.37 -11.51
CA THR A 123 7.73 -7.27 -10.74
C THR A 123 6.95 -7.08 -9.47
N ALA A 124 7.65 -6.82 -8.37
CA ALA A 124 7.06 -6.42 -7.12
C ALA A 124 7.48 -5.00 -6.77
N TRP A 125 6.59 -4.29 -6.06
CA TRP A 125 6.89 -3.00 -5.46
C TRP A 125 6.54 -3.01 -3.98
N ILE A 126 7.31 -2.30 -3.16
CA ILE A 126 6.96 -2.03 -1.76
C ILE A 126 7.17 -0.55 -1.51
N ASP A 127 6.11 0.15 -1.10
CA ASP A 127 6.14 1.58 -0.82
C ASP A 127 6.85 1.84 0.51
N TRP A 128 8.15 2.05 0.49
CA TRP A 128 8.94 2.13 1.72
C TRP A 128 8.83 3.47 2.41
N ASN A 129 8.50 4.52 1.66
CA ASN A 129 8.49 5.91 2.10
C ASN A 129 7.08 6.41 2.50
N GLN A 130 6.03 5.65 2.17
CA GLN A 130 4.62 5.88 2.47
C GLN A 130 4.04 7.12 1.80
N ASP A 131 4.51 7.44 0.59
CA ASP A 131 3.91 8.49 -0.22
C ASP A 131 2.78 7.97 -1.13
N GLU A 132 2.48 6.68 -1.00
CA GLU A 132 1.38 5.99 -1.67
C GLU A 132 1.53 5.90 -3.18
N ASP A 133 2.76 5.95 -3.66
CA ASP A 133 3.12 5.56 -5.01
C ASP A 133 4.17 4.42 -5.01
N PHE A 134 4.75 4.16 -6.19
CA PHE A 134 5.74 3.10 -6.41
C PHE A 134 6.85 3.59 -7.36
N ASN A 135 7.14 4.89 -7.33
CA ASN A 135 8.01 5.57 -8.28
C ASN A 135 9.46 5.68 -7.79
N ASP A 136 9.72 5.32 -6.52
CA ASP A 136 11.04 5.44 -5.94
C ASP A 136 11.96 4.28 -6.31
N THR A 137 13.26 4.59 -6.33
CA THR A 137 14.29 3.69 -6.86
C THR A 137 14.51 2.44 -6.01
N ASP A 138 14.19 2.47 -4.73
CA ASP A 138 14.35 1.35 -3.77
C ASP A 138 13.07 0.53 -3.58
N GLU A 139 12.00 0.86 -4.31
CA GLU A 139 10.70 0.21 -4.15
C GLU A 139 10.47 -0.92 -5.16
N LYS A 140 11.14 -0.89 -6.32
CA LYS A 140 10.92 -1.83 -7.42
C LYS A 140 11.88 -3.04 -7.38
N PHE A 141 11.31 -4.23 -7.49
CA PHE A 141 12.05 -5.51 -7.51
C PHE A 141 11.61 -6.37 -8.69
N VAL A 142 12.54 -6.62 -9.63
CA VAL A 142 12.30 -7.54 -10.76
C VAL A 142 12.45 -8.98 -10.26
N VAL A 143 11.34 -9.72 -10.20
CA VAL A 143 11.28 -11.10 -9.71
C VAL A 143 11.56 -12.09 -10.84
N ALA A 144 11.01 -11.83 -12.04
CA ALA A 144 11.27 -12.60 -13.25
C ALA A 144 11.27 -11.70 -14.49
N ASN A 145 12.20 -11.94 -15.42
CA ASN A 145 12.36 -11.16 -16.63
C ASN A 145 12.30 -12.07 -17.87
N GLY A 146 11.08 -12.39 -18.32
CA GLY A 146 10.84 -13.24 -19.49
C GLY A 146 10.92 -14.74 -19.21
N SER A 147 10.20 -15.22 -18.19
CA SER A 147 10.12 -16.64 -17.84
C SER A 147 9.02 -17.38 -18.62
N TYR A 148 9.23 -18.67 -18.91
CA TYR A 148 8.21 -19.57 -19.46
C TYR A 148 7.78 -20.66 -18.47
N THR A 149 8.24 -20.58 -17.21
CA THR A 149 7.98 -21.60 -16.19
C THR A 149 7.15 -21.04 -15.04
N GLY A 150 6.41 -21.92 -14.35
CA GLY A 150 5.56 -21.53 -13.23
C GLY A 150 6.31 -21.05 -11.99
N GLY A 151 7.62 -21.24 -11.89
CA GLY A 151 8.42 -20.87 -10.73
C GLY A 151 8.58 -22.01 -9.70
N PRO A 152 8.84 -21.70 -8.42
CA PRO A 152 8.88 -20.34 -7.86
C PRO A 152 9.99 -19.47 -8.45
N HIS A 153 9.68 -18.19 -8.67
CA HIS A 153 10.63 -17.14 -9.02
C HIS A 153 10.97 -16.35 -7.76
N THR A 154 12.26 -16.11 -7.49
CA THR A 154 12.68 -15.55 -6.20
C THR A 154 13.56 -14.32 -6.37
N VAL A 155 13.32 -13.30 -5.55
CA VAL A 155 14.17 -12.13 -5.39
C VAL A 155 14.42 -11.86 -3.90
N SER A 156 15.61 -11.38 -3.56
CA SER A 156 15.93 -10.94 -2.20
C SER A 156 15.62 -9.45 -2.06
N ILE A 157 14.85 -9.11 -1.03
CA ILE A 157 14.41 -7.75 -0.73
C ILE A 157 15.00 -7.35 0.61
N THR A 158 15.75 -6.26 0.63
CA THR A 158 16.30 -5.70 1.88
C THR A 158 15.42 -4.55 2.34
N VAL A 159 14.93 -4.61 3.58
CA VAL A 159 14.07 -3.57 4.15
C VAL A 159 14.89 -2.31 4.46
N PRO A 160 14.56 -1.13 3.91
CA PRO A 160 15.25 0.11 4.22
C PRO A 160 15.15 0.47 5.71
N ASN A 161 16.20 1.09 6.26
CA ASN A 161 16.22 1.52 7.67
C ASN A 161 15.22 2.66 7.97
N GLY A 162 14.79 3.38 6.94
CA GLY A 162 13.87 4.51 7.03
C GLY A 162 12.38 4.14 7.08
N SER A 163 12.01 2.88 6.84
CA SER A 163 10.61 2.45 6.78
C SER A 163 10.00 2.32 8.18
N THR A 164 8.89 3.01 8.45
CA THR A 164 8.44 3.24 9.85
C THR A 164 7.11 2.62 10.26
N THR A 165 6.28 2.12 9.33
CA THR A 165 4.98 1.53 9.68
C THR A 165 4.48 0.62 8.57
N THR A 166 3.22 0.19 8.66
CA THR A 166 2.56 -0.65 7.66
C THR A 166 2.48 0.07 6.33
N THR A 167 2.88 -0.63 5.27
CA THR A 167 2.82 -0.14 3.89
C THR A 167 2.27 -1.23 2.96
N ARG A 168 2.15 -0.91 1.67
CA ARG A 168 1.70 -1.84 0.63
C ARG A 168 2.86 -2.50 -0.10
N MET A 169 2.70 -3.79 -0.36
CA MET A 169 3.42 -4.52 -1.39
C MET A 169 2.46 -4.80 -2.56
N ARG A 170 2.91 -4.55 -3.79
CA ARG A 170 2.20 -4.92 -5.02
C ARG A 170 3.03 -5.95 -5.77
N VAL A 171 2.42 -7.06 -6.20
CA VAL A 171 3.05 -8.05 -7.09
C VAL A 171 2.28 -8.05 -8.40
N SER A 172 2.98 -7.88 -9.51
CA SER A 172 2.37 -7.85 -10.84
C SER A 172 3.04 -8.86 -11.76
N LEU A 173 2.21 -9.65 -12.42
CA LEU A 173 2.56 -10.57 -13.50
C LEU A 173 2.02 -10.00 -14.81
N LYS A 174 2.85 -9.93 -15.85
CA LYS A 174 2.44 -9.52 -17.19
C LYS A 174 3.07 -10.36 -18.30
N GLU A 175 2.29 -10.61 -19.35
CA GLU A 175 2.77 -11.21 -20.59
C GLU A 175 3.63 -10.24 -21.43
N GLY A 176 4.75 -10.72 -21.95
CA GLY A 176 5.47 -10.09 -23.07
C GLY A 176 6.33 -8.86 -22.72
N SER A 177 6.11 -8.21 -21.59
CA SER A 177 6.97 -7.15 -21.07
C SER A 177 6.86 -6.99 -19.56
N GLU A 178 7.78 -6.22 -18.99
CA GLU A 178 7.67 -5.77 -17.60
C GLU A 178 6.33 -5.04 -17.35
N PRO A 179 5.63 -5.32 -16.23
CA PRO A 179 4.42 -4.59 -15.85
C PRO A 179 4.73 -3.17 -15.35
N PRO A 180 3.87 -2.18 -15.65
CA PRO A 180 3.88 -0.91 -14.93
C PRO A 180 3.37 -1.10 -13.50
N SER A 181 3.71 -0.18 -12.59
CA SER A 181 3.26 -0.23 -11.19
C SER A 181 1.78 0.14 -11.03
N TYR A 182 1.15 0.75 -12.04
CA TYR A 182 -0.26 1.16 -12.03
C TYR A 182 -0.88 1.13 -13.43
N GLY A 183 -2.20 1.24 -13.46
CA GLY A 183 -3.02 1.23 -14.65
C GLY A 183 -3.26 -0.17 -15.22
N PRO A 184 -3.86 -0.26 -16.42
CA PRO A 184 -4.11 -1.53 -17.07
C PRO A 184 -2.80 -2.16 -17.55
N ILE A 185 -2.53 -3.40 -17.14
CA ILE A 185 -1.29 -4.10 -17.49
C ILE A 185 -1.42 -4.99 -18.74
N GLY A 186 -2.64 -5.27 -19.21
CA GLY A 186 -2.88 -6.20 -20.32
C GLY A 186 -3.16 -7.62 -19.82
N TYR A 187 -2.58 -8.64 -20.45
CA TYR A 187 -2.66 -10.02 -19.96
C TYR A 187 -1.74 -10.21 -18.76
N GLY A 188 -2.31 -10.79 -17.69
CA GLY A 188 -1.66 -10.97 -16.40
C GLY A 188 -2.55 -10.59 -15.22
N GLU A 189 -1.93 -10.43 -14.06
CA GLU A 189 -2.62 -10.19 -12.78
C GLU A 189 -1.80 -9.26 -11.87
N VAL A 190 -2.50 -8.57 -10.98
CA VAL A 190 -1.92 -7.76 -9.92
C VAL A 190 -2.49 -8.19 -8.57
N GLU A 191 -1.64 -8.33 -7.57
CA GLU A 191 -2.04 -8.63 -6.19
C GLU A 191 -1.41 -7.64 -5.21
N ASP A 192 -2.23 -7.08 -4.32
CA ASP A 192 -1.78 -6.14 -3.28
C ASP A 192 -1.85 -6.78 -1.88
N TYR A 193 -0.78 -6.65 -1.11
CA TYR A 193 -0.61 -7.17 0.25
C TYR A 193 -0.15 -6.07 1.21
N SER A 194 -0.30 -6.29 2.52
CA SER A 194 0.27 -5.40 3.54
C SER A 194 1.66 -5.86 3.99
N VAL A 195 2.54 -4.91 4.33
CA VAL A 195 3.85 -5.18 4.94
C VAL A 195 3.98 -4.35 6.21
N GLN A 196 4.06 -5.01 7.36
CA GLN A 196 4.27 -4.37 8.65
C GLN A 196 5.78 -4.29 8.93
N VAL A 197 6.33 -3.08 8.95
CA VAL A 197 7.75 -2.87 9.26
C VAL A 197 7.92 -2.63 10.75
N SER A 198 8.87 -3.35 11.36
CA SER A 198 9.27 -3.15 12.76
C SER A 198 10.78 -3.03 12.90
N ASP A 199 11.20 -2.66 14.10
CA ASP A 199 12.61 -2.71 14.48
C ASP A 199 13.09 -4.16 14.44
N PRO A 200 14.37 -4.40 14.11
CA PRO A 200 14.97 -5.71 14.32
C PRO A 200 14.85 -6.07 15.80
N GLU A 201 14.49 -7.32 16.07
CA GLU A 201 14.50 -7.82 17.44
C GLU A 201 15.90 -7.61 18.02
N PRO A 202 16.04 -6.94 19.18
CA PRO A 202 17.35 -6.77 19.79
C PRO A 202 17.95 -8.16 20.04
N PRO A 203 19.27 -8.33 19.84
CA PRO A 203 19.90 -9.60 20.11
C PRO A 203 19.56 -10.05 21.54
N ILE A 204 18.99 -11.26 21.66
CA ILE A 204 18.69 -11.84 22.97
C ILE A 204 20.01 -11.86 23.74
N PRO A 205 20.11 -11.21 24.91
CA PRO A 205 21.32 -11.31 25.71
C PRO A 205 21.50 -12.78 26.07
N GLU A 206 22.61 -13.39 25.64
CA GLU A 206 22.95 -14.75 26.03
C GLU A 206 22.94 -14.82 27.56
N LEU A 207 22.00 -15.57 28.15
CA LEU A 207 22.04 -15.84 29.58
C LEU A 207 23.34 -16.58 29.85
N PRO A 208 24.12 -16.20 30.88
CA PRO A 208 25.36 -16.89 31.20
C PRO A 208 25.04 -18.36 31.46
N THR A 209 25.48 -19.23 30.56
CA THR A 209 25.17 -20.67 30.52
C THR A 209 25.74 -21.43 31.74
N VAL A 210 26.42 -20.73 32.65
CA VAL A 210 27.20 -21.28 33.76
C VAL A 210 26.40 -21.39 35.08
N ALA A 211 25.20 -20.79 35.18
CA ALA A 211 24.45 -20.79 36.45
C ALA A 211 23.54 -22.02 36.69
N LEU A 212 23.16 -22.75 35.63
CA LEU A 212 22.21 -23.87 35.74
C LEU A 212 22.85 -25.21 36.16
N PHE A 213 24.15 -25.40 35.92
CA PHE A 213 24.84 -26.63 36.33
C PHE A 213 25.07 -26.69 37.85
N SER A 214 25.16 -25.55 38.53
CA SER A 214 25.42 -25.50 39.98
C SER A 214 24.18 -25.80 40.83
N ILE A 215 22.98 -25.43 40.36
CA ILE A 215 21.73 -25.66 41.09
C ILE A 215 21.26 -27.12 40.95
N GLY A 216 21.40 -27.70 39.76
CA GLY A 216 21.08 -29.12 39.53
C GLY A 216 21.99 -30.08 40.32
N LEU A 217 23.28 -29.75 40.47
CA LEU A 217 24.23 -30.58 41.20
C LEU A 217 24.02 -30.51 42.73
N LEU A 218 23.67 -29.34 43.29
CA LEU A 218 23.39 -29.20 44.72
C LEU A 218 22.11 -29.94 45.16
N LEU A 219 21.07 -29.95 44.32
CA LEU A 219 19.82 -30.67 44.62
C LEU A 219 20.01 -32.20 44.61
N LEU A 220 20.86 -32.71 43.71
CA LEU A 220 21.16 -34.15 43.64
C LEU A 220 22.01 -34.63 44.83
N VAL A 221 23.01 -33.84 45.24
CA VAL A 221 23.85 -34.16 46.41
C VAL A 221 23.02 -34.10 47.71
N GLY A 222 22.14 -33.11 47.86
CA GLY A 222 21.24 -33.01 49.02
C GLY A 222 20.24 -34.17 49.11
N TYR A 223 19.72 -34.65 47.98
CA TYR A 223 18.81 -35.81 47.95
C TYR A 223 19.51 -37.11 48.34
N VAL A 224 20.74 -37.34 47.86
CA VAL A 224 21.52 -38.56 48.14
C VAL A 224 21.98 -38.61 49.60
N LEU A 225 22.33 -37.47 50.22
CA LEU A 225 22.74 -37.42 51.63
C LEU A 225 21.58 -37.61 52.63
N ARG A 226 20.33 -37.43 52.21
CA ARG A 226 19.14 -37.64 53.07
C ARG A 226 18.65 -39.09 53.12
N LYS A 227 19.21 -39.99 52.30
CA LYS A 227 18.78 -41.39 52.18
C LYS A 227 19.77 -42.42 52.76
N LYS A 228 20.77 -41.97 53.53
CA LYS A 228 21.60 -42.84 54.39
C LYS A 228 21.30 -42.51 55.84
#